data_AF-A0A969C321-F1
#
_entry.id   AF-A0A969C321-F1
#
_cell.length_a   1.000
_cell.length_b   1.000
_cell.length_c   1.000
_cell.angle_alpha   90.00
_cell.angle_beta   90.00
_cell.angle_gamma   90.00
#
_symmetry.space_group_name_H-M   'P 1'
#
loop_
_entity.id
_entity.type
_entity.pdbx_description
1 polymer ?
#
loop_
_entity_poly.entity_id
_entity_poly.type
_entity_poly.pdbx_seq_one_letter_code
_entity_poly.pdbx_strand_id
1 'polypeptide(L)'
;LGLTYYKKGLPAPAVEQFKKAVALDEAEANRTGVSANPAYRVRLAMALVSMGDKPNAKKEAEIALRHEQGLSQQEAQEAKKLLGSL
;
A
#
# COMPACT_ATOMS: atom_id res chain seq x y z
N LEU A 1 -3.97 12.59 -3.53
CA LEU A 1 -3.09 13.34 -2.60
C LEU A 1 -1.87 12.53 -2.14
N GLY A 2 -2.00 11.28 -1.70
CA GLY A 2 -0.86 10.43 -1.27
C GLY A 2 0.26 10.31 -2.32
N LEU A 3 -0.09 9.99 -3.57
CA LEU A 3 0.88 9.97 -4.68
C LEU A 3 1.53 11.34 -4.96
N THR A 4 0.80 12.44 -4.70
CA THR A 4 1.32 13.79 -4.87
C THR A 4 2.39 14.10 -3.81
N TYR A 5 2.15 13.73 -2.55
CA TYR A 5 3.14 13.86 -1.47
C TYR A 5 4.35 12.97 -1.71
N TYR A 6 4.11 11.74 -2.16
CA TYR A 6 5.17 10.80 -2.53
C TYR A 6 6.09 11.38 -3.62
N LYS A 7 5.51 11.88 -4.71
CA LYS A 7 6.27 12.52 -5.80
C LYS A 7 6.98 13.80 -5.38
N LYS A 8 6.50 14.49 -4.35
CA LYS A 8 7.13 15.68 -3.78
C LYS A 8 8.25 15.37 -2.78
N GLY A 9 8.58 14.09 -2.56
CA GLY A 9 9.61 13.69 -1.59
C GLY A 9 9.17 13.87 -0.14
N LEU A 10 7.85 13.86 0.12
CA LEU A 10 7.26 14.00 1.45
C LEU A 10 6.65 12.66 1.88
N PRO A 11 7.47 11.68 2.32
CA PRO A 11 7.00 10.33 2.58
C PRO A 11 6.09 10.24 3.81
N ALA A 12 6.35 10.99 4.88
CA ALA A 12 5.50 10.98 6.08
C ALA A 12 4.03 11.36 5.81
N PRO A 13 3.72 12.51 5.17
CA PRO A 13 2.33 12.82 4.83
C PRO A 13 1.78 11.89 3.75
N ALA A 14 2.61 11.33 2.86
CA ALA A 14 2.16 10.32 1.91
C ALA A 14 1.65 9.06 2.63
N VAL A 15 2.42 8.55 3.61
CA VAL A 15 2.04 7.40 4.44
C VAL A 15 0.72 7.65 5.15
N GLU A 16 0.53 8.83 5.75
CA GLU A 16 -0.75 9.16 6.40
C GLU A 16 -1.94 9.12 5.43
N GLN A 17 -1.77 9.69 4.23
CA GLN A 17 -2.82 9.68 3.22
C GLN A 17 -3.13 8.27 2.70
N PHE A 18 -2.10 7.43 2.54
CA PHE A 18 -2.30 6.04 2.12
C PHE A 18 -2.92 5.19 3.22
N LYS A 19 -2.54 5.38 4.50
CA LYS A 19 -3.20 4.72 5.64
C LYS A 19 -4.69 5.06 5.71
N LYS A 20 -5.04 6.34 5.49
CA LYS A 20 -6.44 6.76 5.42
C LYS A 20 -7.17 6.10 4.24
N ALA A 21 -6.53 6.02 3.09
CA ALA A 21 -7.11 5.35 1.92
C ALA A 21 -7.39 3.87 2.19
N VAL A 22 -6.43 3.14 2.80
CA VAL A 22 -6.62 1.74 3.21
C VAL A 22 -7.77 1.62 4.20
N ALA A 23 -7.81 2.46 5.24
CA ALA A 23 -8.87 2.40 6.25
C ALA A 23 -10.27 2.69 5.68
N LEU A 24 -10.38 3.63 4.75
CA LEU A 24 -11.65 3.94 4.08
C LEU A 24 -12.10 2.79 3.18
N ASP A 25 -11.19 2.21 2.42
CA ASP A 25 -11.46 1.08 1.54
C ASP A 25 -11.85 -0.18 2.34
N GLU A 26 -11.16 -0.47 3.46
CA GLU A 26 -11.55 -1.53 4.38
C GLU A 26 -12.91 -1.28 5.03
N ALA A 27 -13.22 -0.03 5.40
CA ALA A 27 -14.53 0.32 5.94
C ALA A 27 -15.65 0.17 4.91
N GLU A 28 -15.39 0.52 3.64
CA GLU A 28 -16.31 0.33 2.53
C GLU A 28 -16.51 -1.16 2.21
N ALA A 29 -15.43 -1.93 2.22
CA ALA A 29 -15.45 -3.37 2.03
C ALA A 29 -16.34 -4.06 3.06
N ASN A 30 -16.19 -3.69 4.34
CA ASN A 30 -17.03 -4.21 5.42
C ASN A 30 -18.51 -3.80 5.29
N ARG A 31 -18.81 -2.63 4.70
CA ARG A 31 -20.18 -2.14 4.53
C ARG A 31 -20.89 -2.74 3.32
N THR A 32 -20.15 -2.94 2.23
CA THR A 32 -20.70 -3.35 0.93
C THR A 32 -20.53 -4.84 0.65
N GLY A 33 -19.66 -5.52 1.41
CA GLY A 33 -19.25 -6.91 1.16
C GLY A 33 -18.29 -7.07 -0.01
N VAL A 34 -17.91 -5.99 -0.70
CA VAL A 34 -16.90 -5.99 -1.75
C VAL A 34 -15.52 -6.12 -1.10
N SER A 35 -14.62 -6.93 -1.64
CA SER A 35 -13.28 -7.08 -1.05
C SER A 35 -12.47 -5.79 -1.16
N ALA A 36 -11.75 -5.46 -0.09
CA ALA A 36 -10.84 -4.32 -0.05
C ALA A 36 -9.78 -4.43 -1.16
N ASN A 37 -9.45 -3.32 -1.79
CA ASN A 37 -8.48 -3.26 -2.88
C ASN A 37 -7.03 -3.36 -2.34
N PRO A 38 -6.32 -4.47 -2.63
CA PRO A 38 -4.96 -4.67 -2.15
C PRO A 38 -3.95 -3.67 -2.72
N ALA A 39 -4.26 -2.99 -3.82
CA ALA A 39 -3.40 -1.98 -4.43
C ALA A 39 -3.08 -0.81 -3.49
N TYR A 40 -4.02 -0.43 -2.62
CA TYR A 40 -3.78 0.64 -1.65
C TYR A 40 -2.68 0.27 -0.65
N ARG A 41 -2.59 -1.01 -0.29
CA ARG A 41 -1.54 -1.54 0.60
C ARG A 41 -0.18 -1.57 -0.09
N VAL A 42 -0.12 -1.88 -1.38
CA VAL A 42 1.12 -1.79 -2.17
C VAL A 42 1.64 -0.34 -2.16
N ARG A 43 0.78 0.64 -2.43
CA ARG A 43 1.14 2.07 -2.42
C ARG A 43 1.57 2.55 -1.04
N LEU A 44 0.91 2.05 0.01
CA LEU A 44 1.31 2.31 1.40
C LEU A 44 2.71 1.74 1.67
N ALA A 45 2.98 0.51 1.26
CA ALA A 45 4.29 -0.11 1.40
C ALA A 45 5.39 0.71 0.70
N MET A 46 5.17 1.17 -0.53
CA MET A 46 6.11 2.04 -1.25
C MET A 46 6.44 3.33 -0.47
N ALA A 47 5.41 3.97 0.08
CA ALA A 47 5.57 5.18 0.87
C ALA A 47 6.34 4.92 2.18
N LEU A 48 6.08 3.79 2.83
CA LEU A 48 6.80 3.35 4.04
C LEU A 48 8.28 3.06 3.74
N VAL A 49 8.59 2.39 2.62
CA VAL A 49 9.99 2.19 2.18
C VAL A 49 10.69 3.53 1.99
N SER A 50 10.02 4.48 1.34
CA SER A 50 10.59 5.81 1.08
C SER A 50 10.70 6.66 2.35
N MET A 51 9.95 6.34 3.40
CA MET A 51 10.09 6.92 4.74
C MET A 51 11.26 6.30 5.53
N GLY A 52 11.78 5.15 5.09
CA GLY A 52 12.77 4.35 5.82
C GLY A 52 12.15 3.31 6.77
N ASP A 53 10.82 3.21 6.84
CA ASP A 53 10.11 2.25 7.68
C ASP A 53 9.92 0.90 6.97
N LYS A 54 11.06 0.23 6.78
CA LYS A 54 11.15 -1.10 6.19
C LYS A 54 10.29 -2.17 6.87
N PRO A 55 10.22 -2.30 8.21
CA PRO A 55 9.44 -3.36 8.83
C PRO A 55 7.94 -3.22 8.57
N ASN A 56 7.39 -1.99 8.66
CA ASN A 56 5.98 -1.78 8.32
C ASN A 56 5.73 -1.92 6.82
N ALA A 57 6.67 -1.47 5.96
CA ALA A 57 6.54 -1.65 4.53
C ALA A 57 6.46 -3.13 4.13
N LYS A 58 7.31 -3.96 4.75
CA LYS A 58 7.31 -5.42 4.52
C LYS A 58 5.96 -6.02 4.86
N LYS A 59 5.44 -5.71 6.05
CA LYS A 59 4.14 -6.17 6.52
C LYS A 59 3.01 -5.81 5.55
N GLU A 60 2.94 -4.56 5.11
CA GLU A 60 1.87 -4.11 4.19
C GLU A 60 2.00 -4.75 2.79
N ALA A 61 3.22 -4.93 2.28
CA ALA A 61 3.46 -5.61 1.01
C ALA A 61 3.09 -7.11 1.09
N GLU A 62 3.41 -7.78 2.20
CA GLU A 62 3.00 -9.18 2.43
C GLU A 62 1.48 -9.31 2.48
N ILE A 63 0.78 -8.40 3.16
CA ILE A 63 -0.68 -8.41 3.21
C ILE A 63 -1.25 -8.19 1.81
N ALA A 64 -0.71 -7.26 1.04
CA ALA A 64 -1.16 -7.01 -0.34
C ALA A 64 -1.02 -8.28 -1.21
N LEU A 65 0.11 -8.99 -1.11
CA LEU A 65 0.37 -10.21 -1.87
C LEU A 65 -0.48 -11.41 -1.42
N ARG A 66 -0.94 -11.46 -0.17
CA ARG A 66 -1.94 -12.46 0.24
C ARG A 66 -3.25 -12.32 -0.55
N HIS A 67 -3.53 -11.12 -1.03
CA HIS A 67 -4.68 -10.80 -1.86
C HIS A 67 -4.28 -10.53 -3.32
N GLU A 68 -3.28 -11.24 -3.84
CA GLU A 68 -2.74 -11.05 -5.21
C GLU A 68 -3.81 -11.10 -6.31
N GLN A 69 -4.91 -11.83 -6.09
CA GLN A 69 -6.04 -11.91 -7.03
C GLN A 69 -6.72 -10.55 -7.30
N GLY A 70 -6.63 -9.61 -6.36
CA GLY A 70 -7.14 -8.25 -6.52
C GLY A 70 -6.08 -7.24 -7.01
N LEU A 71 -4.85 -7.68 -7.27
CA LEU A 71 -3.76 -6.85 -7.78
C LEU A 71 -3.63 -7.00 -9.29
N SER A 72 -3.28 -5.90 -9.96
CA SER A 72 -2.78 -5.96 -11.33
C SER A 72 -1.40 -6.63 -11.34
N GLN A 73 -1.01 -7.20 -12.48
CA GLN A 73 0.32 -7.80 -12.67
C GLN A 73 1.47 -6.85 -12.28
N GLN A 74 1.33 -5.57 -12.63
CA GLN A 74 2.31 -4.54 -12.26
C GLN A 74 2.40 -4.34 -10.74
N GLU A 75 1.26 -4.31 -10.05
CA GLU A 75 1.20 -4.04 -8.61
C GLU A 75 1.72 -5.25 -7.81
N ALA A 76 1.42 -6.47 -8.26
CA ALA A 76 1.97 -7.70 -7.70
C ALA A 76 3.49 -7.78 -7.88
N GLN A 77 4.02 -7.43 -9.07
CA GLN A 77 5.45 -7.36 -9.31
C GLN A 77 6.13 -6.29 -8.44
N GLU A 78 5.49 -5.13 -8.29
CA GLU A 78 6.02 -4.03 -7.48
C GLU A 78 6.08 -4.41 -6.00
N ALA A 79 5.04 -5.04 -5.47
CA ALA A 79 5.03 -5.58 -4.10
C ALA A 79 6.13 -6.63 -3.88
N LYS A 80 6.32 -7.57 -4.82
CA LYS A 80 7.40 -8.57 -4.77
C LYS A 80 8.78 -7.91 -4.81
N LYS A 81 8.96 -6.89 -5.65
CA LYS A 81 10.22 -6.14 -5.77
C LYS A 81 10.54 -5.36 -4.49
N LEU A 82 9.54 -4.74 -3.87
CA LEU A 82 9.69 -4.08 -2.57
C LEU A 82 10.18 -5.09 -1.52
N LEU A 83 9.53 -6.25 -1.42
CA LEU A 83 9.96 -7.29 -0.48
C LEU A 83 11.38 -7.80 -0.73
N GLY A 84 11.80 -7.92 -2.01
CA GLY A 84 13.17 -8.29 -2.35
C GLY A 84 14.21 -7.20 -2.08
N SER A 85 13.80 -5.96 -1.85
CA SER A 85 14.69 -4.81 -1.58
C SER A 85 14.78 -4.42 -0.10
N LEU A 86 14.00 -5.10 0.76
CA LEU A 86 13.85 -4.79 2.19
C LEU A 86 14.74 -5.67 3.05
#